data_AF-A0AAU4S109-F1
#
_entry.id   AF-A0AAU4S109-F1
#
_cell.length_a   1.000
_cell.length_b   1.000
_cell.length_c   1.000
_cell.angle_alpha   90.00
_cell.angle_beta   90.00
_cell.angle_gamma   90.00
#
_symmetry.space_group_name_H-M   'P 1'
#
loop_
_entity.id
_entity.type
_entity.pdbx_description
1 polymer ?
#
loop_
_entity_poly.entity_id
_entity_poly.type
_entity_poly.pdbx_seq_one_letter_code
_entity_poly.pdbx_strand_id
1 'polypeptide(L)'
;MKRAPVHDLVVVLPGIMGTRLANADGGAVWDVSGGALWRALRTFSQSVKRLRLPADIGNDHPGDGIRPVGVMPDLHVIPGIWHPVDGYNSLLDWLERNFTLRRRQPTDPPDTPTNLVAFGYDWRLSCRYNAHCLEELVAEELERWQSSAPERADARVIFICHSMGGLVARYYVECLGGHEVTRRLITLGTPHRGSLNALTHLVNGLRKGWGPFGANLTELARSLPSLHQLVPDYACVSTADGLAYARDLTGLPGPDEKLLADAARFHEELRLGAEARNTRTDLVTVVGVRQPTATTASYADDLLVPAWEIDGVDEGGDGTVPRLSARPANAAGTGYLVGTSLTPNEQHGTLQHNRGVRDALWEWLGHEAPFHRGEEDMDVPALSVLAPSLLGHGEPYEVSVSVSGDYDVQIVAELRPANGRPGSERCLRNLGGGRHRCVFPAPEGGAYRLAVWVEGRAESTVTALTLVGESGE
;
A
#
# COMPACT_ATOMS: atom_id res chain seq x y z
N MET A 1 5.88 19.55 -19.39
CA MET A 1 4.47 19.35 -19.76
C MET A 1 3.55 20.28 -18.96
N LYS A 2 2.34 20.55 -19.45
CA LYS A 2 1.31 21.31 -18.71
C LYS A 2 0.68 20.39 -17.66
N ARG A 3 0.63 20.81 -16.39
CA ARG A 3 0.01 20.05 -15.29
C ARG A 3 -1.51 19.94 -15.49
N ALA A 4 -2.09 18.80 -15.14
CA ALA A 4 -3.51 18.52 -15.27
C ALA A 4 -4.33 19.19 -14.13
N PRO A 5 -5.45 19.87 -14.44
CA PRO A 5 -6.17 20.68 -13.46
C PRO A 5 -7.01 19.84 -12.49
N VAL A 6 -6.69 19.92 -11.19
CA VAL A 6 -7.47 19.35 -10.09
C VAL A 6 -8.01 20.46 -9.20
N HIS A 7 -9.35 20.53 -9.08
CA HIS A 7 -10.07 21.55 -8.31
C HIS A 7 -10.50 21.08 -6.91
N ASP A 8 -10.45 19.79 -6.65
CA ASP A 8 -10.77 19.20 -5.34
C ASP A 8 -9.57 19.29 -4.38
N LEU A 9 -9.86 19.19 -3.08
CA LEU A 9 -8.86 19.03 -2.03
C LEU A 9 -8.39 17.56 -2.00
N VAL A 10 -7.10 17.31 -2.22
CA VAL A 10 -6.51 15.97 -2.13
C VAL A 10 -5.83 15.80 -0.78
N VAL A 11 -6.21 14.77 -0.03
CA VAL A 11 -5.64 14.46 1.28
C VAL A 11 -4.99 13.08 1.26
N VAL A 12 -3.69 13.02 1.54
CA VAL A 12 -2.91 11.79 1.56
C VAL A 12 -2.70 11.32 2.99
N LEU A 13 -3.09 10.08 3.30
CA LEU A 13 -2.97 9.49 4.63
C LEU A 13 -1.99 8.31 4.62
N PRO A 14 -0.98 8.29 5.50
CA PRO A 14 -0.05 7.19 5.61
C PRO A 14 -0.64 5.99 6.37
N GLY A 15 0.04 4.85 6.29
CA GLY A 15 -0.18 3.69 7.14
C GLY A 15 0.33 3.86 8.57
N ILE A 16 0.15 2.82 9.38
CA ILE A 16 0.69 2.75 10.75
C ILE A 16 2.20 3.03 10.72
N MET A 17 2.69 3.87 11.62
CA MET A 17 4.12 4.25 11.72
C MET A 17 4.69 5.03 10.51
N GLY A 18 3.84 5.40 9.55
CA GLY A 18 4.19 6.24 8.40
C GLY A 18 4.17 7.74 8.68
N THR A 19 4.03 8.16 9.94
CA THR A 19 4.10 9.56 10.40
C THR A 19 5.26 9.73 11.36
N ARG A 20 6.03 10.80 11.20
CA ARG A 20 7.07 11.21 12.15
C ARG A 20 6.44 11.81 13.39
N LEU A 21 6.93 11.41 14.57
CA LEU A 21 6.46 11.89 15.86
C LEU A 21 7.59 12.63 16.59
N ALA A 22 7.26 13.76 17.22
CA ALA A 22 8.17 14.52 18.07
C ALA A 22 7.55 14.76 19.45
N ASN A 23 8.38 14.95 20.48
CA ASN A 23 7.94 15.35 21.81
C ASN A 23 7.59 16.86 21.87
N ALA A 24 7.15 17.32 23.03
CA ALA A 24 6.78 18.72 23.28
C ALA A 24 7.94 19.69 22.99
N ASP A 25 9.18 19.26 23.25
CA ASP A 25 10.40 20.04 23.01
C ASP A 25 10.85 20.04 21.53
N GLY A 26 10.13 19.35 20.64
CA GLY A 26 10.48 19.22 19.22
C GLY A 26 11.55 18.17 18.91
N GLY A 27 11.99 17.40 19.91
CA GLY A 27 12.88 16.25 19.74
C GLY A 27 12.16 15.07 19.08
N ALA A 28 12.74 14.52 18.02
CA ALA A 28 12.20 13.37 17.31
C ALA A 28 12.14 12.14 18.23
N VAL A 29 10.94 11.55 18.37
CA VAL A 29 10.71 10.27 19.08
C VAL A 29 10.45 9.12 18.11
N TRP A 30 9.97 9.45 16.90
CA TRP A 30 9.85 8.53 15.77
C TRP A 30 10.21 9.27 14.47
N ASP A 31 11.44 9.09 13.99
CA ASP A 31 11.90 9.60 12.70
C ASP A 31 12.99 8.66 12.18
N VAL A 32 12.63 7.79 11.23
CA VAL A 32 13.45 6.66 10.77
C VAL A 32 13.76 6.82 9.28
N SER A 33 14.01 8.04 8.81
CA SER A 33 14.48 8.30 7.44
C SER A 33 15.96 7.90 7.25
N GLY A 34 16.33 7.59 6.01
CA GLY A 34 17.59 6.92 5.64
C GLY A 34 18.92 7.53 6.15
N GLY A 35 19.96 6.68 6.16
CA GLY A 35 21.36 6.98 6.52
C GLY A 35 21.74 6.70 7.98
N ALA A 36 20.81 6.89 8.92
CA ALA A 36 21.08 6.82 10.37
C ALA A 36 20.45 5.60 11.08
N LEU A 37 19.99 4.59 10.34
CA LEU A 37 19.28 3.41 10.85
C LEU A 37 20.00 2.74 12.05
N TRP A 38 21.34 2.68 12.00
CA TRP A 38 22.16 2.07 13.06
C TRP A 38 22.28 2.89 14.34
N ARG A 39 22.24 4.23 14.24
CA ARG A 39 22.32 5.14 15.41
C ARG A 39 20.96 5.26 16.09
N ALA A 40 19.89 5.34 15.29
CA ALA A 40 18.51 5.38 15.77
C ALA A 40 18.19 4.14 16.61
N LEU A 41 18.50 2.93 16.15
CA LEU A 41 18.22 1.68 16.88
C LEU A 41 18.85 1.59 18.29
N ARG A 42 19.97 2.30 18.56
CA ARG A 42 20.62 2.31 19.88
C ARG A 42 19.93 3.25 20.89
N THR A 43 19.42 4.39 20.44
CA THR A 43 18.61 5.34 21.25
C THR A 43 17.12 4.99 21.26
N PHE A 44 16.69 4.14 20.32
CA PHE A 44 15.32 3.66 20.17
C PHE A 44 14.83 2.89 21.39
N SER A 45 15.66 2.06 22.03
CA SER A 45 15.23 1.27 23.20
C SER A 45 14.78 2.11 24.39
N GLN A 46 15.36 3.30 24.60
CA GLN A 46 14.91 4.25 25.62
C GLN A 46 13.73 5.12 25.16
N SER A 47 13.67 5.44 23.87
CA SER A 47 12.58 6.25 23.28
C SER A 47 11.27 5.46 23.16
N VAL A 48 11.34 4.15 22.91
CA VAL A 48 10.19 3.24 22.81
C VAL A 48 9.39 3.17 24.11
N LYS A 49 10.05 3.26 25.28
CA LYS A 49 9.34 3.31 26.57
C LYS A 49 8.45 4.55 26.69
N ARG A 50 8.83 5.67 26.07
CA ARG A 50 8.06 6.92 26.07
C ARG A 50 6.89 6.90 25.10
N LEU A 51 6.92 6.02 24.10
CA LEU A 51 5.83 5.85 23.15
C LEU A 51 4.68 5.00 23.70
N ARG A 52 4.91 4.25 24.78
CA ARG A 52 3.91 3.37 25.39
C ARG A 52 2.72 4.17 25.90
N LEU A 53 1.51 3.69 25.61
CA LEU A 53 0.28 4.31 26.09
C LEU A 53 -0.21 3.68 27.41
N PRO A 54 -0.98 4.43 28.22
CA PRO A 54 -1.73 3.89 29.35
C PRO A 54 -2.73 2.82 28.91
N ALA A 55 -2.96 1.79 29.74
CA ALA A 55 -3.81 0.65 29.40
C ALA A 55 -5.28 1.03 29.12
N ASP A 56 -5.84 1.98 29.87
CA ASP A 56 -7.24 2.39 29.75
C ASP A 56 -7.45 3.64 28.87
N ILE A 57 -6.52 3.95 27.95
CA ILE A 57 -6.58 5.17 27.13
C ILE A 57 -7.79 5.23 26.19
N GLY A 58 -8.29 4.08 25.71
CA GLY A 58 -9.41 4.03 24.79
C GLY A 58 -9.21 4.92 23.55
N ASN A 59 -10.06 5.94 23.41
CA ASN A 59 -10.00 6.94 22.33
C ASN A 59 -9.44 8.30 22.79
N ASP A 60 -8.94 8.42 24.02
CA ASP A 60 -8.40 9.67 24.54
C ASP A 60 -6.95 9.92 24.10
N HIS A 61 -6.49 11.16 24.24
CA HIS A 61 -5.09 11.52 24.05
C HIS A 61 -4.31 11.36 25.38
N PRO A 62 -3.10 10.78 25.39
CA PRO A 62 -2.38 10.47 26.63
C PRO A 62 -1.84 11.70 27.39
N GLY A 63 -1.86 12.89 26.75
CA GLY A 63 -1.28 14.10 27.32
C GLY A 63 0.24 14.05 27.46
N ASP A 64 0.92 13.15 26.75
CA ASP A 64 2.36 12.90 26.81
C ASP A 64 3.22 13.93 26.04
N GLY A 65 2.57 14.92 25.42
CA GLY A 65 3.20 15.96 24.61
C GLY A 65 3.77 15.47 23.28
N ILE A 66 3.51 14.22 22.89
CA ILE A 66 3.92 13.71 21.58
C ILE A 66 2.92 14.18 20.53
N ARG A 67 3.43 14.63 19.39
CA ARG A 67 2.63 15.16 18.29
C ARG A 67 3.14 14.69 16.93
N PRO A 68 2.25 14.53 15.94
CA PRO A 68 2.66 14.30 14.56
C PRO A 68 3.33 15.55 13.99
N VAL A 69 4.43 15.37 13.25
CA VAL A 69 5.16 16.48 12.60
C VAL A 69 5.26 16.33 11.07
N GLY A 70 4.56 15.34 10.52
CA GLY A 70 4.44 15.11 9.08
C GLY A 70 4.63 13.65 8.69
N VAL A 71 4.19 13.30 7.48
CA VAL A 71 4.39 11.96 6.91
C VAL A 71 5.87 11.61 6.75
N MET A 72 6.19 10.32 6.73
CA MET A 72 7.57 9.85 6.56
C MET A 72 8.04 10.15 5.12
N PRO A 73 9.15 10.89 4.94
CA PRO A 73 9.56 11.37 3.62
C PRO A 73 10.11 10.24 2.74
N ASP A 74 10.94 9.36 3.30
CA ASP A 74 11.77 8.41 2.55
C ASP A 74 11.54 6.95 2.99
N LEU A 75 12.25 6.03 2.31
CA LEU A 75 12.29 4.61 2.64
C LEU A 75 12.54 4.40 4.13
N HIS A 76 11.63 3.70 4.79
CA HIS A 76 11.70 3.38 6.20
C HIS A 76 11.27 1.93 6.42
N VAL A 77 11.68 1.35 7.55
CA VAL A 77 11.27 0.00 7.92
C VAL A 77 10.28 0.09 9.05
N ILE A 78 9.08 -0.47 8.85
CA ILE A 78 8.08 -0.62 9.91
C ILE A 78 8.37 -1.94 10.67
N PRO A 79 8.68 -1.88 11.97
CA PRO A 79 8.79 -3.08 12.78
C PRO A 79 7.50 -3.91 12.77
N GLY A 80 7.61 -5.22 12.55
CA GLY A 80 6.46 -6.13 12.43
C GLY A 80 6.11 -6.47 11.00
N ILE A 81 6.00 -5.47 10.13
CA ILE A 81 5.87 -5.71 8.69
C ILE A 81 7.21 -6.15 8.11
N TRP A 82 8.35 -5.68 8.66
CA TRP A 82 9.74 -6.05 8.30
C TRP A 82 10.17 -5.85 6.85
N HIS A 83 9.24 -5.52 5.96
CA HIS A 83 9.48 -5.03 4.61
C HIS A 83 9.70 -3.51 4.62
N PRO A 84 10.62 -2.99 3.79
CA PRO A 84 10.74 -1.56 3.58
C PRO A 84 9.42 -0.97 3.05
N VAL A 85 9.02 0.16 3.60
CA VAL A 85 7.92 0.98 3.08
C VAL A 85 8.52 2.22 2.46
N ASP A 86 8.22 2.46 1.20
CA ASP A 86 8.66 3.68 0.55
C ASP A 86 7.96 4.89 1.17
N GLY A 87 8.72 5.95 1.40
CA GLY A 87 8.19 7.19 1.94
C GLY A 87 7.19 7.88 1.01
N TYR A 88 6.46 8.85 1.55
CA TYR A 88 5.36 9.49 0.85
C TYR A 88 5.81 10.65 -0.05
N ASN A 89 7.07 11.10 0.01
CA ASN A 89 7.55 12.21 -0.82
C ASN A 89 7.46 11.89 -2.30
N SER A 90 7.81 10.67 -2.73
CA SER A 90 7.75 10.32 -4.15
C SER A 90 6.32 10.39 -4.70
N LEU A 91 5.32 9.94 -3.94
CA LEU A 91 3.90 10.10 -4.31
C LEU A 91 3.49 11.58 -4.33
N LEU A 92 3.82 12.34 -3.28
CA LEU A 92 3.44 13.75 -3.17
C LEU A 92 4.09 14.60 -4.26
N ASP A 93 5.38 14.40 -4.52
CA ASP A 93 6.11 15.06 -5.58
C ASP A 93 5.55 14.68 -6.95
N TRP A 94 5.22 13.41 -7.17
CA TRP A 94 4.57 12.96 -8.40
C TRP A 94 3.21 13.64 -8.60
N LEU A 95 2.40 13.78 -7.54
CA LEU A 95 1.12 14.51 -7.59
C LEU A 95 1.32 16.00 -7.96
N GLU A 96 2.27 16.69 -7.34
CA GLU A 96 2.54 18.12 -7.65
C GLU A 96 3.15 18.35 -9.04
N ARG A 97 3.93 17.39 -9.53
CA ARG A 97 4.55 17.43 -10.86
C ARG A 97 3.52 17.24 -11.96
N ASN A 98 2.53 16.35 -11.76
CA ASN A 98 1.57 15.97 -12.79
C ASN A 98 0.27 16.76 -12.74
N PHE A 99 -0.16 17.22 -11.57
CA PHE A 99 -1.45 17.90 -11.38
C PHE A 99 -1.27 19.32 -10.83
N THR A 100 -2.30 20.17 -10.90
CA THR A 100 -2.34 21.49 -10.26
C THR A 100 -2.55 21.39 -8.75
N LEU A 101 -1.86 20.44 -8.14
CA LEU A 101 -1.80 20.19 -6.71
C LEU A 101 -0.61 20.94 -6.13
N ARG A 102 -0.79 21.46 -4.91
CA ARG A 102 0.24 22.21 -4.19
C ARG A 102 0.13 21.96 -2.69
N ARG A 103 1.23 21.50 -2.09
CA ARG A 103 1.42 21.42 -0.65
C ARG A 103 1.75 22.79 -0.07
N ARG A 104 1.36 22.98 1.19
CA ARG A 104 1.81 24.11 2.00
C ARG A 104 3.33 24.08 2.15
N GLN A 105 3.97 25.19 1.83
CA GLN A 105 5.41 25.38 2.03
C GLN A 105 5.66 26.02 3.40
N PRO A 106 6.83 25.80 4.03
CA PRO A 106 7.16 26.42 5.32
C PRO A 106 7.14 27.97 5.30
N THR A 107 7.32 28.56 4.12
CA THR A 107 7.29 30.01 3.90
C THR A 107 5.90 30.57 3.62
N ASP A 108 4.89 29.70 3.48
CA ASP A 108 3.53 30.14 3.19
C ASP A 108 2.89 30.77 4.44
N PRO A 109 2.19 31.90 4.29
CA PRO A 109 1.27 32.39 5.32
C PRO A 109 0.28 31.29 5.75
N PRO A 110 -0.13 31.24 7.03
CA PRO A 110 -1.07 30.22 7.53
C PRO A 110 -2.36 30.10 6.71
N ASP A 111 -2.88 31.22 6.19
CA ASP A 111 -4.14 31.23 5.44
C ASP A 111 -3.97 30.98 3.93
N THR A 112 -2.76 30.63 3.49
CA THR A 112 -2.52 30.31 2.07
C THR A 112 -3.37 29.11 1.66
N PRO A 113 -4.22 29.22 0.63
CA PRO A 113 -5.03 28.10 0.15
C PRO A 113 -4.15 27.08 -0.57
N THR A 114 -4.29 25.81 -0.17
CA THR A 114 -3.59 24.66 -0.74
C THR A 114 -4.58 23.53 -0.97
N ASN A 115 -4.34 22.70 -1.97
CA ASN A 115 -5.23 21.60 -2.34
C ASN A 115 -4.55 20.23 -2.30
N LEU A 116 -3.34 20.13 -1.72
CA LEU A 116 -2.70 18.86 -1.41
C LEU A 116 -2.20 18.87 0.03
N VAL A 117 -2.80 18.02 0.86
CA VAL A 117 -2.50 17.91 2.28
C VAL A 117 -1.98 16.52 2.60
N ALA A 118 -0.81 16.44 3.23
CA ALA A 118 -0.28 15.19 3.77
C ALA A 118 -0.68 15.10 5.25
N PHE A 119 -1.71 14.33 5.56
CA PHE A 119 -2.24 14.20 6.91
C PHE A 119 -1.42 13.19 7.71
N GLY A 120 -0.39 13.69 8.40
CA GLY A 120 0.33 12.92 9.41
C GLY A 120 -0.43 12.89 10.72
N TYR A 121 -0.69 11.70 11.26
CA TYR A 121 -1.41 11.48 12.51
C TYR A 121 -0.63 10.61 13.50
N ASP A 122 -1.04 10.61 14.78
CA ASP A 122 -0.42 9.75 15.81
C ASP A 122 -0.90 8.31 15.65
N TRP A 123 -0.08 7.52 14.95
CA TRP A 123 -0.35 6.11 14.65
C TRP A 123 -0.41 5.20 15.88
N ARG A 124 -0.11 5.71 17.08
CA ARG A 124 -0.29 4.97 18.34
C ARG A 124 -1.75 4.94 18.78
N LEU A 125 -2.48 6.03 18.51
CA LEU A 125 -3.84 6.26 18.99
C LEU A 125 -4.88 5.60 18.08
N SER A 126 -6.09 5.41 18.59
CA SER A 126 -7.15 4.73 17.84
C SER A 126 -7.45 5.43 16.50
N CYS A 127 -7.92 4.65 15.52
CA CYS A 127 -8.40 5.17 14.24
C CYS A 127 -9.56 6.17 14.45
N ARG A 128 -10.36 6.01 15.50
CA ARG A 128 -11.44 6.95 15.87
C ARG A 128 -10.90 8.31 16.27
N TYR A 129 -9.92 8.35 17.17
CA TYR A 129 -9.27 9.59 17.58
C TYR A 129 -8.67 10.32 16.37
N ASN A 130 -7.90 9.59 15.56
CA ASN A 130 -7.27 10.15 14.37
C ASN A 130 -8.30 10.59 13.31
N ALA A 131 -9.49 9.99 13.27
CA ALA A 131 -10.57 10.41 12.37
C ALA A 131 -11.22 11.72 12.80
N HIS A 132 -11.33 12.01 14.10
CA HIS A 132 -11.74 13.33 14.58
C HIS A 132 -10.68 14.40 14.29
N CYS A 133 -9.38 14.08 14.43
CA CYS A 133 -8.33 15.00 13.97
C CYS A 133 -8.39 15.23 12.46
N LEU A 134 -8.78 14.22 11.67
CA LEU A 134 -8.98 14.36 10.23
C LEU A 134 -10.19 15.24 9.92
N GLU A 135 -11.29 15.09 10.66
CA GLU A 135 -12.51 15.90 10.56
C GLU A 135 -12.21 17.40 10.72
N GLU A 136 -11.48 17.77 11.79
CA GLU A 136 -11.07 19.15 12.06
C GLU A 136 -10.23 19.71 10.89
N LEU A 137 -9.20 18.97 10.46
CA LEU A 137 -8.32 19.39 9.37
C LEU A 137 -9.07 19.52 8.04
N VAL A 138 -9.96 18.59 7.73
CA VAL A 138 -10.74 18.62 6.49
C VAL A 138 -11.68 19.81 6.49
N ALA A 139 -12.36 20.09 7.60
CA ALA A 139 -13.23 21.26 7.72
C ALA A 139 -12.47 22.56 7.43
N GLU A 140 -11.31 22.75 8.07
CA GLU A 140 -10.49 23.95 7.89
C GLU A 140 -9.91 24.10 6.47
N GLU A 141 -9.26 23.05 5.95
CA GLU A 141 -8.58 23.13 4.66
C GLU A 141 -9.55 23.17 3.48
N LEU A 142 -10.70 22.48 3.58
CA LEU A 142 -11.72 22.52 2.54
C LEU A 142 -12.41 23.88 2.49
N GLU A 143 -12.79 24.46 3.64
CA GLU A 143 -13.39 25.80 3.69
C GLU A 143 -12.43 26.86 3.13
N ARG A 144 -11.15 26.80 3.53
CA ARG A 144 -10.11 27.69 3.00
C ARG A 144 -9.96 27.55 1.50
N TRP A 145 -10.00 26.33 0.98
CA TRP A 145 -9.87 26.07 -0.44
C TRP A 145 -11.09 26.53 -1.24
N GLN A 146 -12.30 26.22 -0.79
CA GLN A 146 -13.56 26.63 -1.43
C GLN A 146 -13.71 28.15 -1.47
N SER A 147 -13.32 28.83 -0.39
CA SER A 147 -13.41 30.30 -0.27
C SER A 147 -12.33 31.03 -1.09
N SER A 148 -11.33 30.31 -1.60
CA SER A 148 -10.19 30.94 -2.30
C SER A 148 -10.52 31.44 -3.71
N ALA A 149 -11.56 30.89 -4.36
CA ALA A 149 -12.01 31.36 -5.67
C ALA A 149 -13.42 30.80 -6.02
N PRO A 150 -14.26 31.53 -6.80
CA PRO A 150 -15.61 31.07 -7.16
C PRO A 150 -15.66 29.71 -7.86
N GLU A 151 -14.67 29.39 -8.69
CA GLU A 151 -14.61 28.09 -9.40
C GLU A 151 -14.30 26.91 -8.48
N ARG A 152 -13.98 27.15 -7.20
CA ARG A 152 -13.66 26.13 -6.19
C ARG A 152 -14.77 25.96 -5.17
N ALA A 153 -15.87 26.71 -5.28
CA ALA A 153 -16.98 26.65 -4.31
C ALA A 153 -17.58 25.24 -4.18
N ASP A 154 -17.59 24.47 -5.26
CA ASP A 154 -18.08 23.08 -5.29
C ASP A 154 -16.98 22.02 -5.09
N ALA A 155 -15.77 22.45 -4.70
CA ALA A 155 -14.67 21.54 -4.42
C ALA A 155 -15.05 20.55 -3.31
N ARG A 156 -14.64 19.30 -3.47
CA ARG A 156 -14.84 18.21 -2.53
C ARG A 156 -13.49 17.61 -2.13
N VAL A 157 -13.52 16.59 -1.28
CA VAL A 157 -12.33 15.90 -0.82
C VAL A 157 -12.09 14.61 -1.61
N ILE A 158 -10.85 14.40 -2.04
CA ILE A 158 -10.36 13.12 -2.56
C ILE A 158 -9.29 12.60 -1.60
N PHE A 159 -9.55 11.45 -0.98
CA PHE A 159 -8.61 10.78 -0.11
C PHE A 159 -7.74 9.78 -0.86
N ILE A 160 -6.43 9.80 -0.61
CA ILE A 160 -5.49 8.76 -1.04
C ILE A 160 -4.85 8.16 0.22
N CYS A 161 -5.28 6.96 0.58
CA CYS A 161 -4.98 6.37 1.87
C CYS A 161 -4.17 5.10 1.72
N HIS A 162 -3.04 5.01 2.39
CA HIS A 162 -2.25 3.79 2.46
C HIS A 162 -2.52 3.02 3.76
N SER A 163 -2.72 1.71 3.66
CA SER A 163 -2.81 0.79 4.80
C SER A 163 -3.82 1.27 5.85
N MET A 164 -3.42 1.39 7.12
CA MET A 164 -4.27 1.88 8.23
C MET A 164 -4.86 3.27 8.00
N GLY A 165 -4.22 4.15 7.21
CA GLY A 165 -4.79 5.46 6.88
C GLY A 165 -6.15 5.36 6.19
N GLY A 166 -6.42 4.24 5.49
CA GLY A 166 -7.73 4.00 4.89
C GLY A 166 -8.81 3.71 5.92
N LEU A 167 -8.48 3.10 7.06
CA LEU A 167 -9.43 2.90 8.16
C LEU A 167 -9.77 4.22 8.86
N VAL A 168 -8.78 5.10 9.03
CA VAL A 168 -8.99 6.45 9.58
C VAL A 168 -9.93 7.26 8.68
N ALA A 169 -9.63 7.34 7.38
CA ALA A 169 -10.48 8.05 6.43
C ALA A 169 -11.87 7.41 6.31
N ARG A 170 -11.97 6.08 6.32
CA ARG A 170 -13.27 5.40 6.33
C ARG A 170 -14.09 5.77 7.55
N TYR A 171 -13.51 5.79 8.74
CA TYR A 171 -14.26 6.16 9.94
C TYR A 171 -14.79 7.59 9.85
N TYR A 172 -13.98 8.54 9.37
CA TYR A 172 -14.45 9.90 9.10
C TYR A 172 -15.61 9.93 8.09
N VAL A 173 -15.47 9.25 6.96
CA VAL A 173 -16.44 9.25 5.87
C VAL A 173 -17.72 8.46 6.20
N GLU A 174 -17.61 7.36 6.94
CA GLU A 174 -18.70 6.43 7.26
C GLU A 174 -19.41 6.79 8.57
N CYS A 175 -18.67 7.25 9.58
CA CYS A 175 -19.19 7.41 10.95
C CYS A 175 -19.29 8.87 11.42
N LEU A 176 -18.53 9.79 10.83
CA LEU A 176 -18.47 11.20 11.25
C LEU A 176 -19.10 12.18 10.24
N GLY A 177 -19.88 11.69 9.28
CA GLY A 177 -20.55 12.56 8.30
C GLY A 177 -19.67 13.04 7.15
N GLY A 178 -18.39 12.65 7.08
CA GLY A 178 -17.47 13.07 6.03
C GLY A 178 -17.88 12.71 4.59
N HIS A 179 -18.85 11.80 4.42
CA HIS A 179 -19.42 11.46 3.12
C HIS A 179 -20.06 12.64 2.38
N GLU A 180 -20.53 13.68 3.10
CA GLU A 180 -21.18 14.85 2.49
C GLU A 180 -20.22 15.67 1.62
N VAL A 181 -18.95 15.75 2.07
CA VAL A 181 -17.91 16.56 1.42
C VAL A 181 -16.91 15.71 0.63
N THR A 182 -16.96 14.39 0.73
CA THR A 182 -16.01 13.49 0.07
C THR A 182 -16.49 13.11 -1.33
N ARG A 183 -15.69 13.41 -2.35
CA ARG A 183 -15.91 12.92 -3.72
C ARG A 183 -15.50 11.46 -3.87
N ARG A 184 -14.31 11.12 -3.36
CA ARG A 184 -13.71 9.81 -3.58
C ARG A 184 -12.79 9.42 -2.43
N LEU A 185 -12.84 8.14 -2.07
CA LEU A 185 -11.94 7.50 -1.14
C LEU A 185 -11.13 6.43 -1.89
N ILE A 186 -9.83 6.64 -2.02
CA ILE A 186 -8.90 5.73 -2.68
C ILE A 186 -8.07 5.05 -1.60
N THR A 187 -8.17 3.73 -1.48
CA THR A 187 -7.41 2.95 -0.50
C THR A 187 -6.34 2.08 -1.19
N LEU A 188 -5.14 2.06 -0.61
CA LEU A 188 -3.99 1.29 -1.07
C LEU A 188 -3.65 0.25 0.00
N GLY A 189 -3.98 -1.02 -0.24
CA GLY A 189 -3.67 -2.11 0.69
C GLY A 189 -4.33 -1.95 2.06
N THR A 190 -5.48 -1.28 2.16
CA THR A 190 -6.12 -1.06 3.47
C THR A 190 -6.67 -2.37 4.05
N PRO A 191 -6.32 -2.74 5.30
CA PRO A 191 -6.85 -3.92 5.97
C PRO A 191 -8.26 -3.66 6.50
N HIS A 192 -9.25 -3.60 5.59
CA HIS A 192 -10.65 -3.30 5.91
C HIS A 192 -11.27 -4.28 6.91
N ARG A 193 -10.72 -5.48 7.05
CA ARG A 193 -11.12 -6.51 8.02
C ARG A 193 -9.95 -6.97 8.89
N GLY A 194 -8.89 -6.17 9.00
CA GLY A 194 -7.69 -6.49 9.78
C GLY A 194 -6.67 -7.40 9.07
N SER A 195 -5.50 -7.57 9.68
CA SER A 195 -4.38 -8.37 9.17
C SER A 195 -3.88 -9.32 10.27
N LEU A 196 -3.61 -10.57 9.90
CA LEU A 196 -3.07 -11.56 10.85
C LEU A 196 -1.72 -11.14 11.45
N ASN A 197 -0.94 -10.31 10.73
CA ASN A 197 0.32 -9.76 11.25
C ASN A 197 0.08 -9.00 12.56
N ALA A 198 -0.98 -8.19 12.65
CA ALA A 198 -1.30 -7.44 13.87
C ALA A 198 -1.54 -8.37 15.06
N LEU A 199 -2.37 -9.40 14.87
CA LEU A 199 -2.64 -10.40 15.92
C LEU A 199 -1.37 -11.17 16.30
N THR A 200 -0.59 -11.61 15.32
CA THR A 200 0.67 -12.32 15.52
C THR A 200 1.68 -11.48 16.32
N HIS A 201 1.78 -10.17 16.05
CA HIS A 201 2.67 -9.28 16.80
C HIS A 201 2.24 -9.07 18.24
N LEU A 202 0.93 -9.03 18.51
CA LEU A 202 0.41 -8.93 19.86
C LEU A 202 0.69 -10.22 20.65
N VAL A 203 0.46 -11.39 20.04
CA VAL A 203 0.65 -12.69 20.69
C VAL A 203 2.13 -13.07 20.80
N ASN A 204 2.80 -13.27 19.67
CA ASN A 204 4.18 -13.77 19.62
C ASN A 204 5.21 -12.70 20.02
N GLY A 205 4.78 -11.44 20.08
CA GLY A 205 5.62 -10.29 20.35
C GLY A 205 6.35 -9.77 19.12
N LEU A 206 6.95 -8.59 19.30
CA LEU A 206 7.61 -7.85 18.24
C LEU A 206 9.09 -7.64 18.59
N ARG A 207 9.91 -8.63 18.25
CA ARG A 207 11.35 -8.66 18.55
C ARG A 207 12.15 -8.67 17.24
N LYS A 208 13.20 -7.84 17.15
CA LYS A 208 14.21 -7.90 16.08
C LYS A 208 15.60 -8.07 16.68
N GLY A 209 16.44 -8.88 16.03
CA GLY A 209 17.88 -8.97 16.31
C GLY A 209 18.29 -10.22 17.10
N TRP A 210 19.57 -10.58 16.98
CA TRP A 210 20.18 -11.72 17.68
C TRP A 210 21.00 -11.20 18.87
N GLY A 211 20.77 -11.75 20.07
CA GLY A 211 21.55 -11.40 21.27
C GLY A 211 21.27 -9.99 21.82
N PRO A 212 22.23 -9.35 22.52
CA PRO A 212 22.03 -8.07 23.24
C PRO A 212 21.81 -6.84 22.35
N PHE A 213 21.80 -7.02 21.03
CA PHE A 213 21.61 -5.97 20.02
C PHE A 213 20.15 -5.89 19.50
N GLY A 214 19.24 -6.69 20.06
CA GLY A 214 17.86 -6.74 19.61
C GLY A 214 16.98 -5.61 20.16
N ALA A 215 16.09 -5.06 19.31
CA ALA A 215 15.04 -4.15 19.74
C ALA A 215 13.76 -4.95 20.03
N ASN A 216 13.22 -4.79 21.24
CA ASN A 216 11.95 -5.38 21.65
C ASN A 216 10.88 -4.30 21.73
N LEU A 217 9.90 -4.38 20.84
CA LEU A 217 8.77 -3.46 20.74
C LEU A 217 7.45 -4.08 21.21
N THR A 218 7.50 -5.29 21.78
CA THR A 218 6.32 -6.04 22.20
C THR A 218 5.43 -5.24 23.13
N GLU A 219 6.01 -4.61 24.16
CA GLU A 219 5.26 -3.79 25.12
C GLU A 219 4.65 -2.53 24.50
N LEU A 220 5.33 -1.94 23.52
CA LEU A 220 4.79 -0.80 22.79
C LEU A 220 3.59 -1.27 21.96
N ALA A 221 3.77 -2.30 21.13
CA ALA A 221 2.73 -2.88 20.27
C ALA A 221 1.46 -3.23 21.06
N ARG A 222 1.62 -3.89 22.21
CA ARG A 222 0.51 -4.27 23.11
C ARG A 222 -0.18 -3.09 23.79
N SER A 223 0.43 -1.90 23.78
CA SER A 223 -0.21 -0.69 24.32
C SER A 223 -1.00 0.12 23.28
N LEU A 224 -0.94 -0.21 21.98
CA LEU A 224 -1.52 0.63 20.93
C LEU A 224 -2.98 0.24 20.63
N PRO A 225 -3.97 1.14 20.85
CA PRO A 225 -5.33 0.92 20.35
C PRO A 225 -5.38 0.71 18.82
N SER A 226 -4.56 1.44 18.06
CA SER A 226 -4.49 1.30 16.60
C SER A 226 -4.12 -0.11 16.15
N LEU A 227 -3.13 -0.73 16.79
CA LEU A 227 -2.70 -2.08 16.42
C LEU A 227 -3.78 -3.13 16.74
N HIS A 228 -4.51 -2.94 17.85
CA HIS A 228 -5.66 -3.80 18.16
C HIS A 228 -6.78 -3.64 17.12
N GLN A 229 -7.04 -2.43 16.63
CA GLN A 229 -7.99 -2.18 15.55
C GLN A 229 -7.57 -2.77 14.19
N LEU A 230 -6.30 -3.15 14.03
CA LEU A 230 -5.80 -3.89 12.87
C LEU A 230 -5.92 -5.41 13.01
N VAL A 231 -6.34 -5.95 14.16
CA VAL A 231 -6.58 -7.39 14.34
C VAL A 231 -7.73 -7.86 13.43
N PRO A 232 -7.68 -9.09 12.89
CA PRO A 232 -8.75 -9.64 12.05
C PRO A 232 -10.15 -9.52 12.65
N ASP A 233 -11.07 -8.91 11.90
CA ASP A 233 -12.53 -8.97 12.12
C ASP A 233 -13.16 -10.10 11.30
N TYR A 234 -12.53 -11.27 11.33
CA TYR A 234 -13.02 -12.52 10.75
C TYR A 234 -12.46 -13.69 11.55
N ALA A 235 -13.15 -14.84 11.47
CA ALA A 235 -12.69 -16.07 12.07
C ALA A 235 -11.40 -16.52 11.38
N CYS A 236 -10.28 -16.53 12.12
CA CYS A 236 -8.95 -16.75 11.57
C CYS A 236 -8.06 -17.61 12.46
N VAL A 237 -8.46 -17.90 13.69
CA VAL A 237 -7.67 -18.75 14.59
C VAL A 237 -8.28 -20.16 14.61
N SER A 238 -7.49 -21.16 14.26
CA SER A 238 -7.92 -22.56 14.25
C SER A 238 -8.12 -23.09 15.67
N THR A 239 -9.29 -23.68 15.90
CA THR A 239 -9.69 -24.35 17.14
C THR A 239 -10.19 -25.77 16.83
N ALA A 240 -10.51 -26.55 17.87
CA ALA A 240 -11.12 -27.88 17.71
C ALA A 240 -12.49 -27.83 16.99
N ASP A 241 -13.21 -26.72 17.12
CA ASP A 241 -14.56 -26.53 16.57
C ASP A 241 -14.56 -25.76 15.23
N GLY A 242 -13.37 -25.50 14.65
CA GLY A 242 -13.19 -24.73 13.42
C GLY A 242 -12.48 -23.39 13.65
N LEU A 243 -12.62 -22.46 12.70
CA LEU A 243 -12.05 -21.11 12.83
C LEU A 243 -12.86 -20.27 13.80
N ALA A 244 -12.16 -19.58 14.71
CA ALA A 244 -12.72 -18.64 15.67
C ALA A 244 -12.19 -17.22 15.44
N TYR A 245 -12.97 -16.22 15.85
CA TYR A 245 -12.49 -14.84 15.91
C TYR A 245 -11.52 -14.69 17.08
N ALA A 246 -10.47 -13.90 16.89
CA ALA A 246 -9.47 -13.66 17.94
C ALA A 246 -10.08 -13.07 19.22
N ARG A 247 -11.08 -12.20 19.10
CA ARG A 247 -11.80 -11.59 20.23
C ARG A 247 -12.64 -12.57 21.06
N ASP A 248 -13.02 -13.70 20.48
CA ASP A 248 -13.88 -14.71 21.13
C ASP A 248 -13.04 -15.76 21.87
N LEU A 249 -11.71 -15.74 21.69
CA LEU A 249 -10.79 -16.65 22.35
C LEU A 249 -10.39 -16.11 23.72
N THR A 250 -10.66 -16.90 24.76
CA THR A 250 -10.22 -16.60 26.13
C THR A 250 -8.75 -16.95 26.34
N GLY A 251 -7.98 -16.07 26.95
CA GLY A 251 -6.62 -16.38 27.40
C GLY A 251 -5.52 -16.32 26.33
N LEU A 252 -5.76 -15.66 25.19
CA LEU A 252 -4.69 -15.34 24.25
C LEU A 252 -3.62 -14.47 24.94
N PRO A 253 -2.34 -14.89 25.00
CA PRO A 253 -1.33 -14.15 25.72
C PRO A 253 -0.91 -12.91 24.93
N GLY A 254 -0.96 -11.73 25.53
CA GLY A 254 -0.37 -10.52 24.96
C GLY A 254 -1.33 -9.42 24.54
N PRO A 255 -2.32 -9.66 23.65
CA PRO A 255 -3.37 -8.68 23.38
C PRO A 255 -4.11 -8.27 24.65
N ASP A 256 -4.53 -7.00 24.72
CA ASP A 256 -5.43 -6.54 25.77
C ASP A 256 -6.88 -6.88 25.39
N GLU A 257 -7.59 -7.61 26.25
CA GLU A 257 -8.96 -8.07 26.01
C GLU A 257 -9.95 -6.90 25.81
N LYS A 258 -9.77 -5.79 26.54
CA LYS A 258 -10.63 -4.61 26.38
C LYS A 258 -10.39 -3.93 25.04
N LEU A 259 -9.13 -3.83 24.61
CA LEU A 259 -8.78 -3.27 23.30
C LEU A 259 -9.22 -4.18 22.15
N LEU A 260 -9.17 -5.51 22.31
CA LEU A 260 -9.75 -6.45 21.33
C LEU A 260 -11.27 -6.30 21.21
N ALA A 261 -11.96 -6.19 22.34
CA ALA A 261 -13.40 -5.92 22.34
C ALA A 261 -13.73 -4.56 21.71
N ASP A 262 -12.89 -3.54 21.94
CA ASP A 262 -13.04 -2.23 21.31
C ASP A 262 -12.79 -2.25 19.80
N ALA A 263 -11.78 -3.00 19.36
CA ALA A 263 -11.51 -3.23 17.94
C ALA A 263 -12.69 -3.91 17.23
N ALA A 264 -13.36 -4.86 17.89
CA ALA A 264 -14.58 -5.47 17.36
C ALA A 264 -15.70 -4.44 17.17
N ARG A 265 -15.94 -3.59 18.18
CA ARG A 265 -16.91 -2.49 18.07
C ARG A 265 -16.55 -1.51 16.95
N PHE A 266 -15.26 -1.22 16.77
CA PHE A 266 -14.79 -0.33 15.71
C PHE A 266 -15.14 -0.86 14.31
N HIS A 267 -14.89 -2.15 14.04
CA HIS A 267 -15.25 -2.75 12.76
C HIS A 267 -16.76 -2.87 12.59
N GLU A 268 -17.51 -3.11 13.66
CA GLU A 268 -18.97 -3.06 13.64
C GLU A 268 -19.51 -1.68 13.30
N GLU A 269 -19.00 -0.62 13.93
CA GLU A 269 -19.35 0.77 13.63
C GLU A 269 -19.07 1.13 12.16
N LEU A 270 -17.94 0.71 11.60
CA LEU A 270 -17.66 0.89 10.17
C LEU A 270 -18.69 0.17 9.28
N ARG A 271 -19.08 -1.06 9.63
CA ARG A 271 -20.11 -1.80 8.87
C ARG A 271 -21.46 -1.09 8.93
N LEU A 272 -21.91 -0.71 10.13
CA LEU A 272 -23.21 -0.05 10.35
C LEU A 272 -23.23 1.38 9.77
N GLY A 273 -22.16 2.14 9.94
CA GLY A 273 -22.00 3.48 9.39
C GLY A 273 -22.00 3.48 7.86
N ALA A 274 -21.34 2.49 7.25
CA ALA A 274 -21.39 2.34 5.80
C ALA A 274 -22.81 2.06 5.27
N GLU A 275 -23.62 1.28 5.99
CA GLU A 275 -25.00 0.94 5.62
C GLU A 275 -26.00 2.08 5.87
N ALA A 276 -25.80 2.89 6.90
CA ALA A 276 -26.74 3.93 7.31
C ALA A 276 -26.75 5.19 6.42
N ARG A 277 -25.82 5.32 5.46
CA ARG A 277 -25.69 6.51 4.62
C ARG A 277 -26.67 6.52 3.46
N ASN A 278 -27.24 7.69 3.21
CA ASN A 278 -28.15 7.92 2.09
C ASN A 278 -27.44 8.36 0.79
N THR A 279 -26.16 8.72 0.86
CA THR A 279 -25.37 9.14 -0.30
C THR A 279 -24.21 8.19 -0.53
N ARG A 280 -23.89 7.98 -1.81
CA ARG A 280 -22.82 7.09 -2.24
C ARG A 280 -21.51 7.87 -2.30
N THR A 281 -20.51 7.46 -1.53
CA THR A 281 -19.12 7.86 -1.78
C THR A 281 -18.51 6.91 -2.81
N ASP A 282 -17.68 7.40 -3.72
CA ASP A 282 -16.92 6.54 -4.63
C ASP A 282 -15.74 5.92 -3.87
N LEU A 283 -15.73 4.59 -3.73
CA LEU A 283 -14.65 3.86 -3.06
C LEU A 283 -13.86 3.07 -4.10
N VAL A 284 -12.62 3.48 -4.28
CA VAL A 284 -11.63 2.79 -5.10
C VAL A 284 -10.72 1.99 -4.19
N THR A 285 -10.57 0.70 -4.50
CA THR A 285 -9.71 -0.21 -3.72
C THR A 285 -8.54 -0.69 -4.57
N VAL A 286 -7.32 -0.42 -4.13
CA VAL A 286 -6.11 -1.01 -4.68
C VAL A 286 -5.68 -2.15 -3.79
N VAL A 287 -5.74 -3.36 -4.33
CA VAL A 287 -5.56 -4.63 -3.61
C VAL A 287 -4.32 -5.33 -4.16
N GLY A 288 -3.21 -5.32 -3.44
CA GLY A 288 -2.06 -6.15 -3.83
C GLY A 288 -2.44 -7.63 -3.76
N VAL A 289 -2.03 -8.41 -4.75
CA VAL A 289 -2.39 -9.83 -4.89
C VAL A 289 -1.19 -10.71 -5.20
N ARG A 290 -1.34 -12.02 -4.90
CA ARG A 290 -0.38 -13.12 -5.16
C ARG A 290 0.83 -13.21 -4.24
N GLN A 291 1.01 -12.28 -3.31
CA GLN A 291 2.14 -12.34 -2.40
C GLN A 291 1.77 -13.27 -1.25
N PRO A 292 2.68 -14.15 -0.80
CA PRO A 292 2.42 -15.02 0.35
C PRO A 292 1.96 -14.18 1.53
N THR A 293 0.71 -14.36 1.95
CA THR A 293 0.09 -13.51 2.95
C THR A 293 -0.74 -14.35 3.89
N ALA A 294 -0.49 -14.17 5.18
CA ALA A 294 -1.16 -14.96 6.18
C ALA A 294 -2.64 -14.61 6.33
N THR A 295 -3.49 -15.63 6.31
CA THR A 295 -4.94 -15.52 6.44
C THR A 295 -5.44 -16.12 7.75
N THR A 296 -4.87 -17.24 8.19
CA THR A 296 -5.26 -17.94 9.41
C THR A 296 -4.06 -18.25 10.29
N ALA A 297 -4.28 -18.66 11.55
CA ALA A 297 -3.24 -19.17 12.43
C ALA A 297 -3.75 -20.32 13.28
N SER A 298 -2.88 -21.27 13.60
CA SER A 298 -3.12 -22.22 14.69
C SER A 298 -2.43 -21.75 15.96
N TYR A 299 -3.06 -21.95 17.11
CA TYR A 299 -2.44 -21.66 18.40
C TYR A 299 -1.73 -22.91 18.94
N ALA A 300 -0.40 -22.83 19.11
CA ALA A 300 0.45 -23.92 19.61
C ALA A 300 1.63 -23.35 20.39
N ASP A 301 1.96 -23.99 21.53
CA ASP A 301 3.11 -23.61 22.39
C ASP A 301 3.14 -22.12 22.76
N ASP A 302 1.99 -21.57 23.17
CA ASP A 302 1.79 -20.14 23.49
C ASP A 302 2.07 -19.16 22.33
N LEU A 303 2.14 -19.66 21.10
CA LEU A 303 2.38 -18.88 19.89
C LEU A 303 1.26 -19.10 18.86
N LEU A 304 0.99 -18.06 18.08
CA LEU A 304 0.26 -18.21 16.83
C LEU A 304 1.24 -18.63 15.75
N VAL A 305 0.97 -19.78 15.12
CA VAL A 305 1.66 -20.27 13.94
C VAL A 305 0.84 -19.85 12.72
N PRO A 306 1.32 -18.89 11.93
CA PRO A 306 0.58 -18.39 10.78
C PRO A 306 0.44 -19.45 9.67
N ALA A 307 -0.71 -19.45 8.99
CA ALA A 307 -1.06 -20.33 7.88
C ALA A 307 -1.71 -19.52 6.74
N TRP A 308 -1.44 -19.94 5.50
CA TRP A 308 -1.71 -19.12 4.29
C TRP A 308 -3.11 -19.37 3.73
N GLU A 309 -3.73 -20.46 4.13
CA GLU A 309 -5.05 -20.87 3.65
C GLU A 309 -6.17 -20.46 4.60
N ILE A 310 -7.28 -20.05 4.02
CA ILE A 310 -8.59 -19.94 4.68
C ILE A 310 -9.59 -20.76 3.88
N ASP A 311 -10.40 -21.58 4.56
CA ASP A 311 -11.33 -22.52 3.92
C ASP A 311 -10.69 -23.41 2.82
N GLY A 312 -9.41 -23.77 3.00
CA GLY A 312 -8.63 -24.60 2.07
C GLY A 312 -8.14 -23.86 0.81
N VAL A 313 -8.16 -22.53 0.81
CA VAL A 313 -7.71 -21.70 -0.32
C VAL A 313 -6.65 -20.71 0.12
N ASP A 314 -5.49 -20.72 -0.56
CA ASP A 314 -4.51 -19.63 -0.48
C ASP A 314 -4.90 -18.52 -1.47
N GLU A 315 -5.52 -17.47 -0.96
CA GLU A 315 -5.91 -16.31 -1.76
C GLU A 315 -4.75 -15.33 -2.04
N GLY A 316 -3.63 -15.49 -1.32
CA GLY A 316 -2.54 -14.53 -1.24
C GLY A 316 -2.98 -13.14 -0.77
N GLY A 317 -2.15 -12.15 -1.07
CA GLY A 317 -2.38 -10.76 -0.73
C GLY A 317 -1.22 -9.88 -1.19
N ASP A 318 -0.89 -8.87 -0.41
CA ASP A 318 0.24 -7.95 -0.65
C ASP A 318 1.46 -8.23 0.26
N GLY A 319 1.47 -9.37 0.96
CA GLY A 319 2.48 -9.74 1.95
C GLY A 319 2.16 -9.26 3.37
N THR A 320 1.13 -8.43 3.55
CA THR A 320 0.65 -7.96 4.86
C THR A 320 -0.85 -8.12 5.01
N VAL A 321 -1.62 -7.71 4.01
CA VAL A 321 -3.08 -7.73 3.99
C VAL A 321 -3.55 -8.81 3.03
N PRO A 322 -4.28 -9.83 3.52
CA PRO A 322 -4.83 -10.85 2.65
C PRO A 322 -5.95 -10.29 1.79
N ARG A 323 -6.16 -10.87 0.61
CA ARG A 323 -7.14 -10.39 -0.37
C ARG A 323 -8.55 -10.26 0.21
N LEU A 324 -9.03 -11.21 1.02
CA LEU A 324 -10.33 -11.14 1.70
C LEU A 324 -10.51 -9.92 2.61
N SER A 325 -9.42 -9.33 3.10
CA SER A 325 -9.40 -8.19 4.02
C SER A 325 -9.12 -6.87 3.30
N ALA A 326 -8.56 -6.92 2.09
CA ALA A 326 -8.25 -5.75 1.29
C ALA A 326 -9.50 -5.07 0.68
N ARG A 327 -10.71 -5.56 1.00
CA ARG A 327 -11.98 -4.96 0.61
C ARG A 327 -12.97 -5.01 1.79
N PRO A 328 -13.84 -3.99 1.99
CA PRO A 328 -14.87 -4.05 3.03
C PRO A 328 -15.79 -5.26 2.84
N ALA A 329 -16.12 -5.95 3.94
CA ALA A 329 -16.99 -7.13 3.91
C ALA A 329 -18.35 -6.86 3.25
N ASN A 330 -18.89 -5.65 3.43
CA ASN A 330 -20.21 -5.25 2.93
C ASN A 330 -20.11 -4.38 1.67
N ALA A 331 -19.01 -4.45 0.91
CA ALA A 331 -18.84 -3.69 -0.33
C ALA A 331 -20.04 -3.83 -1.30
N ALA A 332 -20.71 -4.99 -1.29
CA ALA A 332 -22.03 -5.15 -1.87
C ALA A 332 -23.10 -4.74 -0.83
N GLY A 333 -23.80 -3.62 -1.05
CA GLY A 333 -24.94 -3.19 -0.20
C GLY A 333 -24.73 -1.93 0.64
N THR A 334 -23.48 -1.50 0.85
CA THR A 334 -23.11 -0.30 1.66
C THR A 334 -23.28 1.04 0.98
N GLY A 335 -24.02 1.09 -0.13
CA GLY A 335 -24.14 2.30 -0.95
C GLY A 335 -22.81 2.78 -1.57
N TYR A 336 -21.67 2.13 -1.36
CA TYR A 336 -20.48 2.41 -2.15
C TYR A 336 -20.76 2.06 -3.61
N LEU A 337 -20.46 2.98 -4.52
CA LEU A 337 -20.07 2.56 -5.85
C LEU A 337 -18.66 2.01 -5.67
N VAL A 338 -18.52 0.72 -5.34
CA VAL A 338 -17.23 0.05 -5.52
C VAL A 338 -17.09 -0.19 -7.02
N GLY A 339 -16.89 0.92 -7.75
CA GLY A 339 -16.85 0.95 -9.19
C GLY A 339 -15.59 0.31 -9.75
N THR A 340 -14.50 0.34 -8.96
CA THR A 340 -13.17 -0.06 -9.44
C THR A 340 -12.34 -0.69 -8.32
N SER A 341 -11.90 -1.93 -8.57
CA SER A 341 -10.80 -2.55 -7.82
C SER A 341 -9.62 -2.72 -8.77
N LEU A 342 -8.46 -2.19 -8.39
CA LEU A 342 -7.21 -2.42 -9.11
C LEU A 342 -6.39 -3.44 -8.32
N THR A 343 -5.97 -4.52 -8.98
CA THR A 343 -5.29 -5.64 -8.30
C THR A 343 -3.85 -5.81 -8.77
N PRO A 344 -2.90 -4.92 -8.41
CA PRO A 344 -1.52 -5.05 -8.82
C PRO A 344 -0.85 -6.26 -8.15
N ASN A 345 0.05 -6.92 -8.87
CA ASN A 345 0.96 -7.91 -8.27
C ASN A 345 2.11 -7.16 -7.58
N GLU A 346 1.84 -6.58 -6.41
CA GLU A 346 2.78 -5.70 -5.70
C GLU A 346 2.78 -5.98 -4.18
N GLN A 347 3.88 -5.68 -3.51
CA GLN A 347 3.97 -5.76 -2.05
C GLN A 347 3.33 -4.55 -1.36
N HIS A 348 2.90 -4.73 -0.11
CA HIS A 348 2.18 -3.72 0.67
C HIS A 348 2.89 -2.36 0.69
N GLY A 349 4.20 -2.36 0.98
CA GLY A 349 4.99 -1.13 1.15
C GLY A 349 5.26 -0.32 -0.12
N THR A 350 4.95 -0.87 -1.29
CA THR A 350 5.28 -0.34 -2.62
C THR A 350 4.04 -0.03 -3.48
N LEU A 351 2.82 -0.31 -2.99
CA LEU A 351 1.57 -0.09 -3.73
C LEU A 351 1.43 1.35 -4.28
N GLN A 352 1.83 2.35 -3.50
CA GLN A 352 1.82 3.77 -3.87
C GLN A 352 2.86 4.17 -4.92
N HIS A 353 3.82 3.29 -5.21
CA HIS A 353 4.84 3.44 -6.25
C HIS A 353 4.54 2.65 -7.51
N ASN A 354 3.61 1.69 -7.44
CA ASN A 354 3.26 0.87 -8.57
C ASN A 354 2.77 1.74 -9.74
N ARG A 355 3.37 1.53 -10.92
CA ARG A 355 3.05 2.32 -12.11
C ARG A 355 1.58 2.23 -12.49
N GLY A 356 0.99 1.03 -12.48
CA GLY A 356 -0.43 0.86 -12.81
C GLY A 356 -1.36 1.62 -11.84
N VAL A 357 -0.97 1.72 -10.57
CA VAL A 357 -1.68 2.54 -9.57
C VAL A 357 -1.55 4.02 -9.87
N ARG A 358 -0.34 4.49 -10.24
CA ARG A 358 -0.10 5.88 -10.64
C ARG A 358 -0.84 6.26 -11.93
N ASP A 359 -0.88 5.37 -12.90
CA ASP A 359 -1.62 5.59 -14.14
C ASP A 359 -3.13 5.66 -13.86
N ALA A 360 -3.66 4.80 -12.99
CA ALA A 360 -5.05 4.84 -12.59
C ALA A 360 -5.42 6.08 -11.75
N LEU A 361 -4.47 6.65 -10.99
CA LEU A 361 -4.69 7.89 -10.25
C LEU A 361 -5.03 9.07 -11.17
N TRP A 362 -4.63 9.07 -12.44
CA TRP A 362 -5.08 10.09 -13.39
C TRP A 362 -6.60 10.08 -13.57
N GLU A 363 -7.19 8.90 -13.79
CA GLU A 363 -8.64 8.73 -13.90
C GLU A 363 -9.35 9.10 -12.60
N TRP A 364 -8.77 8.66 -11.47
CA TRP A 364 -9.34 8.95 -10.16
C TRP A 364 -9.16 10.40 -9.71
N LEU A 365 -8.40 11.21 -10.45
CA LEU A 365 -8.31 12.66 -10.28
C LEU A 365 -9.05 13.44 -11.39
N GLY A 366 -9.83 12.74 -12.23
CA GLY A 366 -10.73 13.37 -13.22
C GLY A 366 -10.11 13.59 -14.60
N HIS A 367 -9.03 12.90 -14.92
CA HIS A 367 -8.32 13.03 -16.20
C HIS A 367 -8.24 11.69 -16.93
N GLU A 368 -8.17 11.72 -18.26
CA GLU A 368 -7.85 10.52 -19.03
C GLU A 368 -6.44 10.03 -18.65
N ALA A 369 -6.26 8.72 -18.47
CA ALA A 369 -4.95 8.15 -18.20
C ALA A 369 -3.96 8.53 -19.32
N PRO A 370 -2.66 8.72 -19.01
CA PRO A 370 -1.67 9.12 -20.01
C PRO A 370 -1.62 8.12 -21.17
N PHE A 371 -2.05 8.56 -22.35
CA PHE A 371 -1.87 7.80 -23.58
C PHE A 371 -0.44 8.03 -24.09
N HIS A 372 0.45 7.08 -23.81
CA HIS A 372 1.87 7.20 -24.09
C HIS A 372 2.13 7.22 -25.60
N ARG A 373 2.70 8.32 -26.12
CA ARG A 373 3.07 8.50 -27.54
C ARG A 373 4.59 8.65 -27.77
N GLY A 374 5.45 8.16 -26.88
CA GLY A 374 6.90 8.24 -27.07
C GLY A 374 7.74 8.14 -25.79
N GLU A 375 9.03 8.44 -25.92
CA GLU A 375 10.09 8.24 -24.90
C GLU A 375 10.08 9.25 -23.74
N GLU A 376 9.28 10.32 -23.79
CA GLU A 376 9.43 11.49 -22.90
C GLU A 376 8.92 11.30 -21.45
N ASP A 377 8.28 10.18 -21.10
CA ASP A 377 7.51 10.02 -19.85
C ASP A 377 8.04 8.97 -18.85
N MET A 378 9.30 8.51 -18.95
CA MET A 378 9.75 7.33 -18.19
C MET A 378 10.93 7.59 -17.22
N ASP A 379 10.68 7.40 -15.91
CA ASP A 379 11.70 7.27 -14.86
C ASP A 379 12.29 5.84 -14.77
N VAL A 380 11.78 4.89 -15.59
CA VAL A 380 12.15 3.47 -15.59
C VAL A 380 12.47 3.01 -17.02
N PRO A 381 13.49 2.15 -17.24
CA PRO A 381 13.78 1.58 -18.56
C PRO A 381 12.54 0.88 -19.14
N ALA A 382 11.95 1.48 -20.18
CA ALA A 382 10.90 0.83 -20.97
C ALA A 382 11.55 -0.11 -21.99
N LEU A 383 11.07 -1.35 -22.06
CA LEU A 383 11.52 -2.33 -23.05
C LEU A 383 10.66 -2.25 -24.31
N SER A 384 11.31 -2.16 -25.47
CA SER A 384 10.71 -2.47 -26.76
C SER A 384 11.33 -3.77 -27.25
N VAL A 385 10.51 -4.77 -27.52
CA VAL A 385 10.95 -6.12 -27.89
C VAL A 385 10.49 -6.44 -29.31
N LEU A 386 11.44 -6.70 -30.18
CA LEU A 386 11.20 -7.26 -31.51
C LEU A 386 11.54 -8.76 -31.47
N ALA A 387 10.52 -9.57 -31.72
CA ALA A 387 10.64 -11.00 -31.87
C ALA A 387 9.80 -11.48 -33.07
N PRO A 388 10.19 -12.56 -33.77
CA PRO A 388 9.44 -13.10 -34.89
C PRO A 388 8.04 -13.53 -34.43
N SER A 389 6.99 -13.14 -35.13
CA SER A 389 5.63 -13.69 -34.91
C SER A 389 5.40 -14.99 -35.69
N LEU A 390 6.15 -15.18 -36.78
CA LEU A 390 6.24 -16.40 -37.58
C LEU A 390 7.72 -16.71 -37.80
N LEU A 391 8.08 -17.98 -37.73
CA LEU A 391 9.45 -18.45 -37.93
C LEU A 391 9.46 -19.70 -38.80
N GLY A 392 10.33 -19.73 -39.82
CA GLY A 392 10.51 -20.90 -40.66
C GLY A 392 11.18 -22.06 -39.92
N HIS A 393 10.90 -23.29 -40.33
CA HIS A 393 11.60 -24.45 -39.79
C HIS A 393 13.13 -24.34 -39.95
N GLY A 394 13.85 -24.58 -38.85
CA GLY A 394 15.31 -24.53 -38.83
C GLY A 394 15.90 -23.13 -38.73
N GLU A 395 15.08 -22.08 -38.75
CA GLU A 395 15.54 -20.70 -38.53
C GLU A 395 15.80 -20.44 -37.04
N PRO A 396 16.90 -19.76 -36.68
CA PRO A 396 17.15 -19.37 -35.30
C PRO A 396 16.16 -18.29 -34.84
N TYR A 397 15.74 -18.35 -33.58
CA TYR A 397 14.80 -17.38 -33.04
C TYR A 397 15.58 -16.18 -32.48
N GLU A 398 15.54 -15.06 -33.20
CA GLU A 398 16.27 -13.85 -32.84
C GLU A 398 15.41 -12.86 -32.07
N VAL A 399 15.92 -12.35 -30.95
CA VAL A 399 15.24 -11.32 -30.14
C VAL A 399 16.10 -10.08 -30.13
N SER A 400 15.53 -8.95 -30.54
CA SER A 400 16.15 -7.64 -30.41
C SER A 400 15.35 -6.79 -29.43
N VAL A 401 16.04 -6.10 -28.53
CA VAL A 401 15.42 -5.27 -27.51
C VAL A 401 16.04 -3.89 -27.54
N SER A 402 15.24 -2.84 -27.48
CA SER A 402 15.70 -1.49 -27.19
C SER A 402 15.14 -1.02 -25.87
N VAL A 403 16.01 -0.44 -25.05
CA VAL A 403 15.67 0.18 -23.78
C VAL A 403 15.56 1.69 -24.01
N SER A 404 14.49 2.32 -23.53
CA SER A 404 14.40 3.79 -23.54
C SER A 404 15.48 4.36 -22.63
N GLY A 405 16.31 5.30 -23.10
CA GLY A 405 17.39 5.91 -22.31
C GLY A 405 18.66 5.06 -22.18
N ASP A 406 19.69 5.62 -21.55
CA ASP A 406 21.02 5.01 -21.43
C ASP A 406 21.18 4.30 -20.07
N TYR A 407 20.42 3.23 -19.88
CA TYR A 407 20.47 2.41 -18.67
C TYR A 407 21.42 1.23 -18.85
N ASP A 408 22.31 1.01 -17.88
CA ASP A 408 23.12 -0.21 -17.80
C ASP A 408 22.31 -1.30 -17.09
N VAL A 409 21.58 -2.10 -17.88
CA VAL A 409 20.67 -3.14 -17.40
C VAL A 409 20.98 -4.49 -18.02
N GLN A 410 20.85 -5.55 -17.21
CA GLN A 410 20.85 -6.92 -17.71
C GLN A 410 19.43 -7.30 -18.12
N ILE A 411 19.26 -7.75 -19.36
CA ILE A 411 17.97 -8.17 -19.89
C ILE A 411 17.99 -9.68 -20.08
N VAL A 412 16.95 -10.35 -19.64
CA VAL A 412 16.77 -11.80 -19.77
C VAL A 412 15.57 -12.07 -20.66
N ALA A 413 15.70 -13.05 -21.54
CA ALA A 413 14.62 -13.59 -22.35
C ALA A 413 14.43 -15.08 -22.08
N GLU A 414 13.18 -15.52 -22.02
CA GLU A 414 12.79 -16.91 -21.93
C GLU A 414 11.84 -17.29 -23.07
N LEU A 415 12.20 -18.33 -23.82
CA LEU A 415 11.37 -18.89 -24.88
C LEU A 415 10.74 -20.21 -24.41
N ARG A 416 9.42 -20.24 -24.28
CA ARG A 416 8.63 -21.39 -23.80
C ARG A 416 7.75 -21.99 -24.90
N PRO A 417 7.80 -23.31 -25.14
CA PRO A 417 6.79 -23.99 -25.95
C PRO A 417 5.39 -23.87 -25.34
N ALA A 418 4.36 -23.66 -26.16
CA ALA A 418 2.97 -23.56 -25.69
C ALA A 418 2.38 -24.90 -25.19
N ASN A 419 3.06 -26.01 -25.47
CA ASN A 419 2.67 -27.36 -25.02
C ASN A 419 3.08 -27.68 -23.57
N GLY A 420 3.58 -26.70 -22.82
CA GLY A 420 3.91 -26.84 -21.40
C GLY A 420 5.27 -27.46 -21.10
N ARG A 421 6.10 -27.73 -22.12
CA ARG A 421 7.50 -28.12 -21.92
C ARG A 421 8.31 -26.97 -21.30
N PRO A 422 9.39 -27.26 -20.56
CA PRO A 422 10.27 -26.24 -20.00
C PRO A 422 10.80 -25.27 -21.06
N GLY A 423 10.90 -23.99 -20.71
CA GLY A 423 11.49 -22.96 -21.56
C GLY A 423 13.01 -23.00 -21.58
N SER A 424 13.59 -22.21 -22.47
CA SER A 424 15.02 -21.90 -22.46
C SER A 424 15.21 -20.42 -22.15
N GLU A 425 16.12 -20.12 -21.23
CA GLU A 425 16.46 -18.75 -20.84
C GLU A 425 17.80 -18.31 -21.44
N ARG A 426 17.91 -17.03 -21.81
CA ARG A 426 19.14 -16.39 -22.30
C ARG A 426 19.23 -14.95 -21.83
N CYS A 427 20.40 -14.54 -21.37
CA CYS A 427 20.72 -13.12 -21.20
C CYS A 427 20.99 -12.47 -22.57
N LEU A 428 20.47 -11.26 -22.77
CA LEU A 428 20.72 -10.49 -23.98
C LEU A 428 22.07 -9.78 -23.89
N ARG A 429 22.79 -9.78 -25.01
CA ARG A 429 24.03 -9.03 -25.17
C ARG A 429 23.73 -7.56 -25.41
N ASN A 430 24.31 -6.67 -24.60
CA ASN A 430 24.28 -5.22 -24.82
C ASN A 430 25.13 -4.85 -26.06
N LEU A 431 24.53 -4.12 -27.00
CA LEU A 431 25.12 -3.66 -28.26
C LEU A 431 25.41 -2.14 -28.26
N GLY A 432 25.12 -1.45 -27.16
CA GLY A 432 25.27 0.01 -27.02
C GLY A 432 24.08 0.81 -27.54
N GLY A 433 23.88 2.00 -26.94
CA GLY A 433 22.78 2.91 -27.27
C GLY A 433 21.41 2.31 -26.97
N GLY A 434 21.26 1.67 -25.80
CA GLY A 434 20.02 1.01 -25.36
C GLY A 434 19.68 -0.29 -26.10
N ARG A 435 20.44 -0.71 -27.12
CA ARG A 435 20.12 -1.90 -27.93
C ARG A 435 20.73 -3.18 -27.36
N HIS A 436 19.96 -4.25 -27.38
CA HIS A 436 20.28 -5.55 -26.84
C HIS A 436 19.82 -6.66 -27.81
N ARG A 437 20.53 -7.80 -27.85
CA ARG A 437 20.13 -8.94 -28.70
C ARG A 437 20.45 -10.28 -28.05
N CYS A 438 19.58 -11.27 -28.27
CA CYS A 438 19.93 -12.67 -28.11
C CYS A 438 19.41 -13.51 -29.28
N VAL A 439 19.92 -14.73 -29.38
CA VAL A 439 19.50 -15.71 -30.37
C VAL A 439 19.31 -17.04 -29.65
N PHE A 440 18.12 -17.62 -29.77
CA PHE A 440 17.86 -19.00 -29.38
C PHE A 440 18.14 -19.94 -30.56
N PRO A 441 18.56 -21.19 -30.31
CA PRO A 441 18.61 -22.22 -31.34
C PRO A 441 17.25 -22.36 -32.03
N ALA A 442 17.25 -22.88 -33.25
CA ALA A 442 16.04 -23.09 -34.02
C ALA A 442 15.03 -23.94 -33.21
N PRO A 443 13.86 -23.38 -32.87
CA PRO A 443 12.83 -24.12 -32.15
C PRO A 443 12.21 -25.22 -33.04
N GLU A 444 11.66 -26.23 -32.39
CA GLU A 444 10.82 -27.24 -33.08
C GLU A 444 9.55 -26.58 -33.63
N GLY A 445 8.82 -27.27 -34.51
CA GLY A 445 7.54 -26.79 -35.01
C GLY A 445 6.51 -26.66 -33.89
N GLY A 446 5.74 -25.57 -33.89
CA GLY A 446 4.68 -25.32 -32.92
C GLY A 446 4.59 -23.86 -32.45
N ALA A 447 3.70 -23.62 -31.49
CA ALA A 447 3.51 -22.30 -30.90
C ALA A 447 4.43 -22.09 -29.69
N TYR A 448 4.97 -20.88 -29.56
CA TYR A 448 5.90 -20.47 -28.51
C TYR A 448 5.48 -19.14 -27.88
N ARG A 449 5.83 -18.96 -26.61
CA ARG A 449 5.74 -17.70 -25.88
C ARG A 449 7.14 -17.26 -25.49
N LEU A 450 7.50 -16.05 -25.89
CA LEU A 450 8.66 -15.34 -25.39
C LEU A 450 8.24 -14.45 -24.21
N ALA A 451 9.01 -14.43 -23.14
CA ALA A 451 8.96 -13.42 -22.08
C ALA A 451 10.32 -12.74 -21.98
N VAL A 452 10.36 -11.42 -21.89
CA VAL A 452 11.60 -10.63 -21.80
C VAL A 452 11.46 -9.61 -20.68
N TRP A 453 12.42 -9.56 -19.76
CA TRP A 453 12.40 -8.66 -18.61
C TRP A 453 13.79 -8.15 -18.28
N VAL A 454 13.87 -7.03 -17.56
CA VAL A 454 15.10 -6.58 -16.91
C VAL A 454 15.34 -7.45 -15.67
N GLU A 455 16.54 -8.01 -15.52
CA GLU A 455 16.90 -8.84 -14.38
C GLU A 455 16.68 -8.08 -13.05
N GLY A 456 16.02 -8.73 -12.10
CA GLY A 456 15.60 -8.11 -10.85
C GLY A 456 14.35 -7.20 -10.96
N ARG A 457 13.73 -7.09 -12.13
CA ARG A 457 12.55 -6.26 -12.41
C ARG A 457 11.52 -7.00 -13.26
N ALA A 458 10.89 -8.02 -12.71
CA ALA A 458 9.90 -8.85 -13.41
C ALA A 458 8.66 -8.06 -13.87
N GLU A 459 8.35 -6.93 -13.25
CA GLU A 459 7.29 -5.98 -13.65
C GLU A 459 7.53 -5.35 -15.03
N SER A 460 8.77 -5.39 -15.55
CA SER A 460 9.12 -4.93 -16.89
C SER A 460 8.84 -5.96 -17.99
N THR A 461 8.23 -7.10 -17.66
CA THR A 461 8.09 -8.23 -18.59
C THR A 461 7.25 -7.84 -19.82
N VAL A 462 7.85 -7.97 -20.99
CA VAL A 462 7.18 -7.91 -22.29
C VAL A 462 7.06 -9.33 -22.84
N THR A 463 5.89 -9.72 -23.33
CA THR A 463 5.67 -11.05 -23.92
C THR A 463 5.37 -10.96 -25.41
N ALA A 464 5.86 -11.96 -26.16
CA ALA A 464 5.54 -12.14 -27.58
C ALA A 464 5.12 -13.59 -27.84
N LEU A 465 4.35 -13.81 -28.90
CA LEU A 465 3.90 -15.13 -29.33
C LEU A 465 4.42 -15.41 -30.73
N THR A 466 4.83 -16.65 -30.97
CA THR A 466 5.41 -17.07 -32.26
C THR A 466 4.87 -18.41 -32.67
N LEU A 467 4.61 -18.56 -33.97
CA LEU A 467 4.35 -19.86 -34.58
C LEU A 467 5.55 -20.27 -35.45
N VAL A 468 6.04 -21.48 -35.25
CA VAL A 468 7.14 -22.08 -35.99
C VAL A 468 6.57 -23.15 -36.92
N GLY A 469 6.77 -23.01 -38.22
CA GLY A 469 6.20 -23.91 -39.22
C GLY A 469 6.88 -23.79 -40.58
N GLU A 470 6.40 -24.53 -41.58
CA GLU A 470 6.90 -24.40 -42.96
C GLU A 470 6.52 -23.03 -43.53
N SER A 471 7.45 -22.41 -44.24
CA SER A 471 7.27 -21.11 -44.87
C SER A 471 6.29 -21.21 -46.04
N GLY A 472 4.99 -21.25 -45.74
CA GLY A 472 3.91 -21.14 -46.73
C GLY A 472 2.85 -22.24 -46.63
N GLU A 473 1.84 -22.02 -45.79
CA GLU A 473 0.42 -22.26 -46.09
C GLU A 473 -0.43 -21.13 -45.51
#